data_AF-A0A8C3R575-F1
#
_entry.id   AF-A0A8C3R575-F1
#
_cell.length_a   1.000
_cell.length_b   1.000
_cell.length_c   1.000
_cell.angle_alpha   90.00
_cell.angle_beta   90.00
_cell.angle_gamma   90.00
#
_symmetry.space_group_name_H-M   'P 1'
#
loop_
_entity.id
_entity.type
_entity.pdbx_description
1 polymer ?
#
loop_
_entity_poly.entity_id
_entity_poly.type
_entity_poly.pdbx_seq_one_letter_code
_entity_poly.pdbx_strand_id
1 'polypeptide(L)'
;MIIFCASQLLLLQPYETLSGVVKDSSSGKTPHDLQECPKLFLTAQEFVWAGKPLEAIPAALQALRFSSRVFGSGSVQLVPIYLLLAEASTGTGRLREAAKYLSQAQWIVLQTPDCSAALQSKLHRGLGLFSIAEGNLDQALYHLANDVYLATADFGLNSVEASGGYLNMANIFFHQNKMDAANSLYTEVGRTKNHPLSFSQMD
;
A
#
# COMPACT_ATOMS: atom_id res chain seq x y z
N MET A 1 -14.98 14.16 2.26
CA MET A 1 -14.04 13.31 3.01
C MET A 1 -14.60 11.89 3.18
N ILE A 2 -14.99 11.23 2.07
CA ILE A 2 -15.59 9.86 2.06
C ILE A 2 -15.00 9.00 0.91
N ILE A 3 -14.15 9.56 0.02
CA ILE A 3 -13.70 8.85 -1.20
C ILE A 3 -12.64 7.76 -0.90
N PHE A 4 -12.00 7.75 0.27
CA PHE A 4 -10.96 6.76 0.59
C PHE A 4 -11.50 5.37 0.99
N CYS A 5 -12.80 5.20 1.25
CA CYS A 5 -13.29 3.96 1.89
C CYS A 5 -13.97 2.95 0.95
N ALA A 6 -14.57 3.40 -0.16
CA ALA A 6 -15.39 2.50 -0.99
C ALA A 6 -14.59 1.75 -2.08
N SER A 7 -13.46 2.32 -2.51
CA SER A 7 -12.64 1.75 -3.58
C SER A 7 -11.77 0.56 -3.13
N GLN A 8 -11.53 0.42 -1.83
CA GLN A 8 -10.70 -0.66 -1.27
C GLN A 8 -11.48 -1.98 -1.08
N LEU A 9 -12.81 -1.96 -1.15
CA LEU A 9 -13.65 -3.11 -0.75
C LEU A 9 -13.82 -4.21 -1.81
N LEU A 10 -13.30 -4.03 -3.03
CA LEU A 10 -13.60 -4.91 -4.17
C LEU A 10 -12.46 -5.80 -4.67
N LEU A 11 -11.34 -5.90 -3.94
CA LEU A 11 -10.18 -6.73 -4.32
C LEU A 11 -9.59 -7.51 -3.13
N LEU A 12 -10.46 -8.19 -2.39
CA LEU A 12 -10.08 -9.21 -1.41
C LEU A 12 -9.49 -10.43 -2.14
N GLN A 13 -8.19 -10.67 -2.00
CA GLN A 13 -7.65 -11.96 -1.58
C GLN A 13 -6.32 -11.75 -0.82
N PRO A 14 -6.04 -12.57 0.21
CA PRO A 14 -4.86 -12.45 1.06
C PRO A 14 -3.68 -13.16 0.41
N TYR A 15 -2.53 -12.52 0.21
CA TYR A 15 -1.35 -13.26 -0.24
C TYR A 15 -0.01 -12.73 0.27
N GLU A 16 0.69 -13.68 0.92
CA GLU A 16 2.12 -13.83 1.16
C GLU A 16 3.00 -12.58 1.13
N THR A 17 3.12 -11.91 2.27
CA THR A 17 4.24 -10.96 2.46
C THR A 17 5.13 -11.23 3.66
N LEU A 18 4.78 -12.22 4.50
CA LEU A 18 5.58 -12.55 5.68
C LEU A 18 5.98 -14.03 5.81
N SER A 19 5.32 -14.97 5.11
CA SER A 19 5.73 -16.39 5.15
C SER A 19 7.02 -16.65 4.35
N GLY A 20 7.27 -15.91 3.26
CA GLY A 20 8.43 -16.10 2.39
C GLY A 20 9.75 -15.53 2.91
N VAL A 21 9.75 -14.71 3.96
CA VAL A 21 10.95 -13.99 4.45
C VAL A 21 11.60 -14.69 5.66
N VAL A 22 10.97 -15.74 6.20
CA VAL A 22 11.52 -16.55 7.30
C VAL A 22 12.31 -17.74 6.74
N LYS A 23 13.38 -17.45 5.99
CA LYS A 23 14.50 -18.39 5.83
C LYS A 23 15.77 -17.60 6.11
N ASP A 24 16.55 -18.14 7.03
CA ASP A 24 17.89 -17.67 7.42
C ASP A 24 17.95 -16.58 8.49
N SER A 25 17.98 -17.02 9.75
CA SER A 25 18.93 -16.50 10.75
C SER A 25 18.78 -17.26 12.06
N SER A 26 19.73 -18.16 12.30
CA SER A 26 19.98 -18.90 13.52
C SER A 26 20.59 -18.00 14.60
N SER A 27 19.79 -17.60 15.60
CA SER A 27 20.29 -17.22 16.93
C SER A 27 19.13 -17.03 17.92
N GLY A 28 18.91 -18.00 18.82
CA GLY A 28 18.23 -17.81 20.10
C GLY A 28 16.90 -17.04 20.09
N LYS A 29 15.93 -17.43 19.27
CA LYS A 29 14.62 -16.76 19.17
C LYS A 29 13.55 -17.57 19.92
N THR A 30 12.78 -16.91 20.78
CA THR A 30 11.59 -17.49 21.43
C THR A 30 10.51 -17.73 20.36
N PRO A 31 9.91 -18.93 20.27
CA PRO A 31 8.93 -19.27 19.23
C PRO A 31 7.70 -18.35 19.18
N HIS A 32 7.36 -17.73 20.31
CA HIS A 32 6.18 -16.88 20.47
C HIS A 32 6.27 -15.57 19.67
N ASP A 33 7.41 -14.88 19.73
CA ASP A 33 7.57 -13.57 19.08
C ASP A 33 7.58 -13.65 17.54
N LEU A 34 8.00 -14.80 16.99
CA LEU A 34 8.03 -15.05 15.55
C LEU A 34 6.63 -15.25 14.95
N GLN A 35 5.66 -15.74 15.74
CA GLN A 35 4.30 -16.02 15.27
C GLN A 35 3.33 -14.86 15.52
N GLU A 36 3.64 -13.98 16.47
CA GLU A 36 2.79 -12.82 16.80
C GLU A 36 2.96 -11.65 15.82
N CYS A 37 4.16 -11.43 15.27
CA CYS A 37 4.41 -10.31 14.36
C CYS A 37 3.53 -10.36 13.09
N PRO A 38 3.43 -11.51 12.37
CA PRO A 38 2.59 -11.58 11.18
C PRO A 38 1.11 -11.40 11.48
N LYS A 39 0.63 -11.93 12.62
CA LYS A 39 -0.76 -11.79 13.02
C LYS A 39 -1.14 -10.33 13.26
N LEU A 40 -0.33 -9.57 14.00
CA LEU A 40 -0.59 -8.16 14.29
C LEU A 40 -0.60 -7.30 13.02
N PHE A 41 0.33 -7.57 12.09
CA PHE A 41 0.35 -6.90 10.80
C PHE A 41 -0.92 -7.16 9.99
N LEU A 42 -1.35 -8.43 9.90
CA LEU A 42 -2.57 -8.81 9.19
C LEU A 42 -3.82 -8.16 9.80
N THR A 43 -3.95 -8.18 11.13
CA THR A 43 -5.08 -7.51 11.81
C THR A 43 -5.12 -6.01 11.53
N ALA A 44 -3.96 -5.32 11.53
CA ALA A 44 -3.91 -3.91 11.18
C ALA A 44 -4.32 -3.66 9.71
N GLN A 45 -3.88 -4.52 8.79
CA GLN A 45 -4.24 -4.45 7.38
C GLN A 45 -5.75 -4.63 7.16
N GLU A 46 -6.36 -5.60 7.85
CA GLU A 46 -7.80 -5.81 7.83
C GLU A 46 -8.57 -4.57 8.30
N PHE A 47 -8.11 -3.90 9.35
CA PHE A 47 -8.74 -2.66 9.81
C PHE A 47 -8.66 -1.53 8.77
N VAL A 48 -7.52 -1.37 8.09
CA VAL A 48 -7.39 -0.39 7.00
C VAL A 48 -8.38 -0.69 5.87
N TRP A 49 -8.47 -1.95 5.44
CA TRP A 49 -9.39 -2.36 4.38
C TRP A 49 -10.87 -2.28 4.79
N ALA A 50 -11.17 -2.47 6.06
CA ALA A 50 -12.50 -2.28 6.62
C ALA A 50 -12.88 -0.80 6.80
N GLY A 51 -12.03 0.15 6.38
CA GLY A 51 -12.30 1.58 6.53
C GLY A 51 -12.15 2.10 7.95
N LYS A 52 -11.41 1.39 8.79
CA LYS A 52 -11.19 1.66 10.23
C LYS A 52 -9.71 1.96 10.50
N PRO A 53 -9.13 3.00 9.89
CA PRO A 53 -7.70 3.25 9.98
C PRO A 53 -7.24 3.67 11.40
N LEU A 54 -8.12 4.22 12.24
CA LEU A 54 -7.77 4.53 13.63
C LEU A 54 -7.49 3.26 14.44
N GLU A 55 -8.29 2.23 14.23
CA GLU A 55 -8.20 0.93 14.89
C GLU A 55 -6.99 0.11 14.41
N ALA A 56 -6.50 0.37 13.18
CA ALA A 56 -5.31 -0.26 12.63
C ALA A 56 -4.01 0.18 13.33
N ILE A 57 -3.91 1.45 13.72
CA ILE A 57 -2.69 2.07 14.26
C ILE A 57 -2.09 1.30 15.45
N PRO A 58 -2.82 0.96 16.53
CA PRO A 58 -2.23 0.27 17.67
C PRO A 58 -1.65 -1.10 17.31
N ALA A 59 -2.35 -1.88 16.48
CA ALA A 59 -1.88 -3.18 16.02
C ALA A 59 -0.63 -3.05 15.14
N ALA A 60 -0.60 -2.08 14.22
CA ALA A 60 0.57 -1.82 13.37
C ALA A 60 1.78 -1.31 14.16
N LEU A 61 1.58 -0.44 15.16
CA LEU A 61 2.65 0.01 16.06
C LEU A 61 3.23 -1.14 16.90
N GLN A 62 2.36 -2.05 17.36
CA GLN A 62 2.80 -3.23 18.08
C GLN A 62 3.60 -4.17 17.18
N ALA A 63 3.12 -4.42 15.95
CA ALA A 63 3.85 -5.18 14.94
C ALA A 63 5.23 -4.56 14.63
N LEU A 64 5.29 -3.24 14.49
CA LEU A 64 6.54 -2.51 14.25
C LEU A 64 7.53 -2.71 15.41
N ARG A 65 7.07 -2.58 16.66
CA ARG A 65 7.92 -2.74 17.85
C ARG A 65 8.53 -4.14 17.93
N PHE A 66 7.74 -5.18 17.69
CA PHE A 66 8.27 -6.54 17.71
C PHE A 66 9.20 -6.81 16.54
N SER A 67 8.78 -6.45 15.32
CA SER A 67 9.58 -6.66 14.12
C SER A 67 10.92 -5.90 14.19
N SER A 68 10.94 -4.70 14.76
CA SER A 68 12.19 -3.92 14.94
C SER A 68 13.16 -4.60 15.91
N ARG A 69 12.67 -5.35 16.91
CA ARG A 69 13.53 -6.13 17.83
C ARG A 69 14.10 -7.38 17.15
N VAL A 70 13.36 -7.96 16.21
CA VAL A 70 13.75 -9.19 15.51
C VAL A 70 14.69 -8.91 14.35
N PHE A 71 14.39 -7.90 13.53
CA PHE A 71 15.10 -7.61 12.29
C PHE A 71 16.06 -6.41 12.39
N GLY A 72 15.92 -5.58 13.42
CA GLY A 72 16.63 -4.30 13.55
C GLY A 72 15.89 -3.14 12.89
N SER A 73 16.19 -1.91 13.32
CA SER A 73 15.45 -0.70 12.94
C SER A 73 15.62 -0.24 11.49
N GLY A 74 16.66 -0.70 10.80
CA GLY A 74 16.95 -0.36 9.40
C GLY A 74 16.53 -1.44 8.39
N SER A 75 15.80 -2.46 8.85
CA SER A 75 15.55 -3.65 8.03
C SER A 75 14.45 -3.44 6.99
N VAL A 76 14.65 -3.94 5.77
CA VAL A 76 13.68 -3.88 4.67
C VAL A 76 12.34 -4.53 5.01
N GLN A 77 12.34 -5.52 5.92
CA GLN A 77 11.16 -6.20 6.46
C GLN A 77 10.21 -5.26 7.21
N LEU A 78 10.68 -4.10 7.66
CA LEU A 78 9.85 -3.10 8.33
C LEU A 78 9.08 -2.20 7.37
N VAL A 79 9.51 -2.12 6.09
CA VAL A 79 8.91 -1.21 5.09
C VAL A 79 7.40 -1.43 4.96
N PRO A 80 6.87 -2.67 4.83
CA PRO A 80 5.43 -2.88 4.76
C PRO A 80 4.66 -2.33 5.98
N ILE A 81 5.26 -2.41 7.18
CA ILE A 81 4.64 -1.93 8.42
C ILE A 81 4.62 -0.40 8.46
N TYR A 82 5.72 0.24 8.04
CA TYR A 82 5.78 1.69 7.91
C TYR A 82 4.77 2.22 6.87
N LEU A 83 4.63 1.55 5.73
CA LEU A 83 3.65 1.92 4.72
C LEU A 83 2.21 1.78 5.23
N LEU A 84 1.90 0.71 5.98
CA LEU A 84 0.59 0.52 6.59
C LEU A 84 0.26 1.61 7.62
N LEU A 85 1.24 1.97 8.46
CA LEU A 85 1.10 3.09 9.40
C LEU A 85 0.90 4.42 8.67
N ALA A 86 1.62 4.65 7.58
CA ALA A 86 1.45 5.84 6.76
C ALA A 86 0.06 5.93 6.13
N GLU A 87 -0.45 4.82 5.58
CA GLU A 87 -1.79 4.74 5.00
C GLU A 87 -2.87 5.01 6.07
N ALA A 88 -2.77 4.37 7.23
CA ALA A 88 -3.68 4.60 8.35
C ALA A 88 -3.62 6.05 8.87
N SER A 89 -2.43 6.62 9.04
CA SER A 89 -2.26 8.02 9.44
C SER A 89 -2.79 8.99 8.39
N THR A 90 -2.64 8.68 7.10
CA THR A 90 -3.19 9.50 6.00
C THR A 90 -4.71 9.47 6.01
N GLY A 91 -5.31 8.28 6.10
CA GLY A 91 -6.76 8.09 6.17
C GLY A 91 -7.43 8.74 7.39
N THR A 92 -6.66 9.04 8.43
CA THR A 92 -7.12 9.73 9.65
C THR A 92 -6.76 11.22 9.69
N GLY A 93 -6.19 11.77 8.61
CA GLY A 93 -5.78 13.17 8.51
C GLY A 93 -4.53 13.53 9.33
N ARG A 94 -3.82 12.54 9.89
CA ARG A 94 -2.57 12.74 10.65
C ARG A 94 -1.37 12.84 9.72
N LEU A 95 -1.38 13.82 8.82
CA LEU A 95 -0.39 13.95 7.75
C LEU A 95 1.05 14.05 8.24
N ARG A 96 1.30 14.71 9.39
CA ARG A 96 2.65 14.77 9.98
C ARG A 96 3.19 13.39 10.39
N GLU A 97 2.33 12.52 10.93
CA GLU A 97 2.72 11.15 11.28
C GLU A 97 2.95 10.32 10.02
N ALA A 98 2.04 10.44 9.03
CA ALA A 98 2.16 9.76 7.76
C ALA A 98 3.49 10.09 7.04
N ALA A 99 3.83 11.38 6.95
CA ALA A 99 5.08 11.84 6.36
C ALA A 99 6.31 11.24 7.06
N LYS A 100 6.28 11.15 8.40
CA LYS A 100 7.35 10.52 9.18
C LYS A 100 7.51 9.04 8.81
N TYR A 101 6.43 8.27 8.75
CA TYR A 101 6.49 6.85 8.41
C TYR A 101 6.93 6.62 6.96
N LEU A 102 6.45 7.44 6.01
CA LEU A 102 6.90 7.38 4.61
C LEU A 102 8.38 7.70 4.48
N SER A 103 8.87 8.70 5.22
CA SER A 103 10.31 9.04 5.23
C SER A 103 11.16 7.88 5.73
N GLN A 104 10.71 7.14 6.76
CA GLN A 104 11.41 5.96 7.25
C GLN A 104 11.39 4.82 6.21
N ALA A 105 10.23 4.54 5.61
CA ALA A 105 10.10 3.53 4.56
C ALA A 105 11.01 3.85 3.36
N GLN A 106 10.99 5.09 2.89
CA GLN A 106 11.80 5.56 1.78
C GLN A 106 13.29 5.47 2.09
N TRP A 107 13.70 5.88 3.29
CA TRP A 107 15.10 5.76 3.71
C TRP A 107 15.58 4.30 3.68
N ILE A 108 14.80 3.37 4.24
CA ILE A 108 15.18 1.95 4.24
C ILE A 108 15.28 1.40 2.81
N VAL A 109 14.33 1.73 1.94
CA VAL A 109 14.37 1.33 0.52
C VAL A 109 15.61 1.89 -0.18
N LEU A 110 15.96 3.16 0.05
CA LEU A 110 17.17 3.78 -0.52
C LEU A 110 18.46 3.14 -0.03
N GLN A 111 18.50 2.66 1.22
CA GLN A 111 19.67 2.00 1.79
C GLN A 111 19.76 0.51 1.44
N THR A 112 18.73 -0.07 0.81
CA THR A 112 18.69 -1.49 0.48
C THR A 112 19.02 -1.67 -1.01
N PRO A 113 20.26 -2.07 -1.37
CA PRO A 113 20.56 -2.47 -2.74
C PRO A 113 19.67 -3.66 -3.13
N ASP A 114 19.24 -3.71 -4.39
CA ASP A 114 18.38 -4.78 -4.93
C ASP A 114 16.98 -4.88 -4.28
N CYS A 115 16.46 -3.78 -3.74
CA CYS A 115 15.07 -3.71 -3.28
C CYS A 115 14.10 -4.09 -4.42
N SER A 116 13.17 -5.01 -4.14
CA SER A 116 12.28 -5.55 -5.17
C SER A 116 11.37 -4.49 -5.78
N ALA A 117 11.05 -4.66 -7.07
CA ALA A 117 10.11 -3.78 -7.78
C ALA A 117 8.74 -3.74 -7.07
N ALA A 118 8.24 -4.87 -6.58
CA ALA A 118 7.04 -4.92 -5.74
C ALA A 118 7.08 -4.00 -4.51
N LEU A 119 8.20 -3.96 -3.78
CA LEU A 119 8.31 -3.16 -2.56
C LEU A 119 8.45 -1.68 -2.89
N GLN A 120 9.21 -1.34 -3.94
CA GLN A 120 9.31 0.01 -4.48
C GLN A 120 7.94 0.52 -4.97
N SER A 121 7.17 -0.33 -5.67
CA SER A 121 5.79 -0.04 -6.10
C SER A 121 4.90 0.36 -4.91
N LYS A 122 4.90 -0.45 -3.84
CA LYS A 122 4.14 -0.14 -2.62
C LYS A 122 4.56 1.18 -1.96
N LEU A 123 5.86 1.50 -1.95
CA LEU A 123 6.34 2.79 -1.45
C LEU A 123 5.81 3.96 -2.29
N HIS A 124 5.92 3.84 -3.61
CA HIS A 124 5.40 4.83 -4.55
C HIS A 124 3.89 5.03 -4.40
N ARG A 125 3.12 3.95 -4.20
CA ARG A 125 1.69 4.04 -3.89
C ARG A 125 1.42 4.86 -2.63
N GLY A 126 2.13 4.56 -1.55
CA GLY A 126 1.99 5.28 -0.29
C GLY A 126 2.30 6.78 -0.41
N LEU A 127 3.38 7.12 -1.13
CA LEU A 127 3.74 8.51 -1.44
C LEU A 127 2.66 9.20 -2.30
N GLY A 128 2.13 8.50 -3.31
CA GLY A 128 1.05 9.01 -4.16
C GLY A 128 -0.22 9.33 -3.38
N LEU A 129 -0.69 8.39 -2.54
CA LEU A 129 -1.86 8.60 -1.69
C LEU A 129 -1.67 9.74 -0.69
N PHE A 130 -0.46 9.87 -0.13
CA PHE A 130 -0.11 10.98 0.75
C PHE A 130 -0.14 12.32 0.01
N SER A 131 0.43 12.40 -1.20
CA SER A 131 0.38 13.61 -2.03
C SER A 131 -1.05 13.99 -2.43
N ILE A 132 -1.94 13.02 -2.68
CA ILE A 132 -3.39 13.30 -2.85
C ILE A 132 -3.96 13.96 -1.60
N ALA A 133 -3.65 13.43 -0.42
CA ALA A 133 -4.16 13.96 0.84
C ALA A 133 -3.60 15.36 1.17
N GLU A 134 -2.38 15.68 0.72
CA GLU A 134 -1.81 17.04 0.77
C GLU A 134 -2.39 17.98 -0.30
N GLY A 135 -3.12 17.45 -1.29
CA GLY A 135 -3.65 18.22 -2.42
C GLY A 135 -2.63 18.46 -3.55
N ASN A 136 -1.44 17.86 -3.49
CA ASN A 136 -0.43 17.95 -4.54
C ASN A 136 -0.64 16.86 -5.60
N LEU A 137 -1.57 17.12 -6.52
CA LEU A 137 -1.99 16.15 -7.53
C LEU A 137 -0.91 15.81 -8.55
N ASP A 138 -0.01 16.74 -8.88
CA ASP A 138 1.07 16.50 -9.84
C ASP A 138 2.09 15.51 -9.27
N GLN A 139 2.48 15.70 -8.01
CA GLN A 139 3.36 14.77 -7.31
C GLN A 139 2.67 13.41 -7.09
N ALA A 140 1.37 13.41 -6.81
CA ALA A 140 0.60 12.18 -6.71
C ALA A 140 0.64 11.37 -8.01
N LEU A 141 0.38 12.01 -9.17
CA LEU A 141 0.46 11.36 -10.47
C LEU A 141 1.85 10.81 -10.78
N TYR A 142 2.91 11.54 -10.44
CA TYR A 142 4.29 11.06 -10.59
C TYR A 142 4.51 9.76 -9.80
N HIS A 143 4.14 9.73 -8.52
CA HIS A 143 4.36 8.55 -7.70
C HIS A 143 3.46 7.38 -8.13
N LEU A 144 2.20 7.62 -8.46
CA LEU A 144 1.29 6.58 -8.90
C LEU A 144 1.69 5.99 -10.27
N ALA A 145 2.22 6.79 -11.19
CA ALA A 145 2.75 6.29 -12.45
C ALA A 145 3.95 5.34 -12.24
N ASN A 146 4.82 5.67 -11.29
CA ASN A 146 5.92 4.79 -10.90
C ASN A 146 5.43 3.51 -10.20
N ASP A 147 4.40 3.58 -9.35
CA ASP A 147 3.75 2.40 -8.77
C ASP A 147 3.25 1.46 -9.86
N VAL A 148 2.47 1.96 -10.83
CA VAL A 148 1.98 1.19 -11.97
C VAL A 148 3.12 0.59 -12.78
N TYR A 149 4.14 1.39 -13.14
CA TYR A 149 5.28 0.90 -13.91
C TYR A 149 6.00 -0.26 -13.21
N LEU A 150 6.31 -0.10 -11.93
CA LEU A 150 7.00 -1.13 -11.14
C LEU A 150 6.13 -2.37 -10.91
N ALA A 151 4.85 -2.19 -10.61
CA ALA A 151 3.92 -3.30 -10.42
C ALA A 151 3.72 -4.10 -11.72
N THR A 152 3.55 -3.41 -12.85
CA THR A 152 3.36 -4.08 -14.14
C THR A 152 4.63 -4.76 -14.64
N ALA A 153 5.82 -4.23 -14.31
CA ALA A 153 7.09 -4.88 -14.61
C ALA A 153 7.29 -6.20 -13.85
N ASP A 154 6.77 -6.31 -12.62
CA ASP A 154 6.97 -7.48 -11.74
C ASP A 154 5.82 -8.50 -11.86
N PHE A 155 4.57 -8.04 -11.97
CA PHE A 155 3.36 -8.88 -11.93
C PHE A 155 2.58 -8.93 -13.26
N GLY A 156 2.96 -8.11 -14.24
CA GLY A 156 2.27 -7.97 -15.51
C GLY A 156 1.18 -6.90 -15.53
N LEU A 157 0.74 -6.54 -16.74
CA LEU A 157 -0.12 -5.38 -17.00
C LEU A 157 -1.48 -5.46 -16.31
N ASN A 158 -2.09 -6.65 -16.30
CA ASN A 158 -3.45 -6.88 -15.78
C ASN A 158 -3.45 -7.41 -14.34
N SER A 159 -2.36 -7.18 -13.61
CA SER A 159 -2.21 -7.62 -12.22
C SER A 159 -3.10 -6.83 -11.27
N VAL A 160 -3.48 -7.47 -10.17
CA VAL A 160 -4.23 -6.81 -9.09
C VAL A 160 -3.37 -5.73 -8.44
N GLU A 161 -2.06 -5.94 -8.38
CA GLU A 161 -1.06 -5.03 -7.84
C GLU A 161 -1.01 -3.69 -8.59
N ALA A 162 -1.12 -3.72 -9.93
CA ALA A 162 -1.16 -2.51 -10.77
C ALA A 162 -2.50 -1.77 -10.70
N SER A 163 -3.60 -2.48 -10.41
CA SER A 163 -4.96 -1.92 -10.43
C SER A 163 -5.15 -0.75 -9.46
N GLY A 164 -4.50 -0.80 -8.29
CA GLY A 164 -4.58 0.27 -7.28
C GLY A 164 -4.00 1.59 -7.79
N GLY A 165 -2.87 1.55 -8.50
CA GLY A 165 -2.25 2.73 -9.09
C GLY A 165 -3.12 3.36 -10.18
N TYR A 166 -3.66 2.53 -11.09
CA TYR A 166 -4.58 2.98 -12.13
C TYR A 166 -5.84 3.63 -11.55
N LEU A 167 -6.44 3.02 -10.54
CA LEU A 167 -7.66 3.53 -9.91
C LEU A 167 -7.44 4.92 -9.29
N ASN A 168 -6.33 5.10 -8.57
CA ASN A 168 -6.01 6.38 -7.95
C ASN A 168 -5.74 7.47 -9.00
N MET A 169 -5.00 7.15 -10.08
CA MET A 169 -4.79 8.08 -11.19
C MET A 169 -6.11 8.44 -11.89
N ALA A 170 -6.99 7.47 -12.11
CA ALA A 170 -8.29 7.69 -12.72
C ALA A 170 -9.14 8.66 -11.89
N ASN A 171 -9.16 8.48 -10.56
CA ASN A 171 -9.85 9.38 -9.64
C ASN A 171 -9.29 10.82 -9.69
N ILE A 172 -7.96 10.98 -9.79
CA ILE A 172 -7.35 12.31 -9.97
C ILE A 172 -7.84 12.95 -11.27
N PHE A 173 -7.80 12.24 -12.39
CA PHE A 173 -8.23 12.79 -13.68
C PHE A 173 -9.73 13.06 -13.74
N PHE A 174 -10.54 12.23 -13.08
CA PHE A 174 -11.97 12.47 -12.91
C PHE A 174 -12.22 13.80 -12.18
N HIS A 175 -11.53 14.05 -11.07
CA HIS A 175 -11.63 15.33 -10.35
C HIS A 175 -11.10 16.53 -11.14
N GLN A 176 -10.19 16.32 -12.09
CA GLN A 176 -9.71 17.35 -13.02
C GLN A 176 -10.62 17.53 -14.26
N ASN A 177 -11.74 16.82 -14.34
CA ASN A 177 -12.64 16.80 -15.51
C ASN A 177 -11.96 16.32 -16.82
N LYS A 178 -10.89 15.54 -16.71
CA LYS A 178 -10.18 14.91 -17.85
C LYS A 178 -10.76 13.52 -18.11
N MET A 179 -12.02 13.49 -18.55
CA MET A 179 -12.84 12.29 -18.62
C MET A 179 -12.25 11.20 -19.54
N ASP A 180 -11.63 11.57 -20.66
CA ASP A 180 -11.03 10.60 -21.60
C ASP A 180 -9.90 9.79 -20.93
N ALA A 181 -9.04 10.48 -20.17
CA ALA A 181 -7.94 9.86 -19.45
C ALA A 181 -8.47 9.00 -18.28
N ALA A 182 -9.44 9.51 -17.53
CA ALA A 182 -10.06 8.77 -16.43
C ALA A 182 -10.73 7.48 -16.92
N ASN A 183 -11.54 7.55 -17.98
CA ASN A 183 -12.25 6.39 -18.52
C ASN A 183 -11.30 5.33 -19.09
N SER A 184 -10.22 5.76 -19.74
CA SER A 184 -9.18 4.85 -20.24
C SER A 184 -8.56 4.04 -19.09
N LEU A 185 -8.22 4.69 -17.98
CA LEU A 185 -7.64 4.04 -16.80
C LEU A 185 -8.64 3.15 -16.06
N TYR A 186 -9.91 3.57 -15.92
CA TYR A 186 -10.95 2.71 -15.35
C TYR A 186 -11.18 1.44 -16.19
N THR A 187 -11.05 1.54 -17.51
CA THR A 187 -11.14 0.38 -18.40
C THR A 187 -10.01 -0.61 -18.11
N GLU A 188 -8.77 -0.14 -17.89
CA GLU A 188 -7.66 -1.02 -17.49
C GLU A 188 -7.92 -1.71 -16.14
N VAL A 189 -8.48 -0.99 -15.16
CA VAL A 189 -8.90 -1.60 -13.89
C VAL A 189 -9.96 -2.68 -14.10
N GLY A 190 -10.89 -2.49 -15.05
CA GLY A 190 -11.88 -3.49 -15.41
C GLY A 190 -11.27 -4.76 -16.04
N ARG A 191 -10.15 -4.64 -16.75
CA ARG A 191 -9.45 -5.76 -17.40
C ARG A 191 -8.67 -6.65 -16.44
N THR A 192 -8.36 -6.19 -15.23
CA THR A 192 -7.67 -7.01 -14.21
C THR A 192 -8.59 -8.13 -13.66
N LYS A 193 -9.89 -8.10 -13.98
CA LYS A 193 -10.86 -9.16 -13.71
C LYS A 193 -11.17 -9.92 -15.00
N ASN A 194 -10.91 -11.22 -15.05
CA ASN A 194 -11.43 -12.13 -16.07
C ASN A 194 -12.96 -12.34 -15.95
N HIS A 195 -13.75 -11.26 -15.98
CA HIS A 195 -15.19 -11.27 -16.32
C HIS A 195 -15.66 -9.84 -16.66
N PRO A 196 -16.48 -9.61 -17.72
CA PRO A 196 -16.85 -8.27 -18.15
C PRO A 196 -17.70 -7.58 -17.08
N LEU A 197 -17.23 -6.45 -16.56
CA LEU A 197 -18.09 -5.53 -15.81
C LEU A 197 -18.96 -4.78 -16.83
N SER A 198 -20.18 -5.25 -17.04
CA SER A 198 -21.19 -4.48 -17.77
C SER A 198 -21.51 -3.22 -16.97
N PHE A 199 -21.18 -2.08 -17.57
CA PHE A 199 -21.53 -0.74 -17.12
C PHE A 199 -23.05 -0.57 -17.17
N SER A 200 -23.73 -0.96 -16.10
CA SER A 200 -25.15 -0.64 -15.90
C SER A 200 -25.45 -0.62 -14.42
N GLN A 201 -25.11 0.49 -13.76
CA GLN A 201 -25.80 1.10 -12.60
C GLN A 201 -24.90 2.17 -11.97
N MET A 202 -24.99 3.38 -12.50
CA MET A 202 -24.75 4.64 -11.79
C MET A 202 -25.76 5.63 -12.36
N ASP A 203 -27.00 5.53 -11.87
CA ASP A 203 -27.92 6.67 -11.77
C ASP A 203 -27.81 7.22 -10.34
#